data_AF-A0A811SEX3-F1
#
_entry.id   AF-A0A811SEX3-F1
#
_cell.length_a   1.000
_cell.length_b   1.000
_cell.length_c   1.000
_cell.angle_alpha   90.00
_cell.angle_beta   90.00
_cell.angle_gamma   90.00
#
_symmetry.space_group_name_H-M   'P 1'
#
loop_
_entity.id
_entity.type
_entity.pdbx_description
1 polymer ?
#
loop_
_entity_poly.entity_id
_entity_poly.type
_entity_poly.pdbx_seq_one_letter_code
_entity_poly.pdbx_strand_id
1 'polypeptide(L)'
;MHPRAASGATGKSTAPYGSWESPISAAVVSAAGRTAEGFAIAGDGRLVWVETRPEDGGRAVLVKEAAEPGGKVLDVTPQGFAVRSLAQEYGGGAFAVQGDTVVFSNYTDQRLYKQTIGGEELT
;
A
#
# COMPACT_ATOMS: atom_id res chain seq x y z
N MET A 1 -14.26 24.30 20.04
CA MET A 1 -15.22 24.68 18.98
C MET A 1 -15.42 23.46 18.09
N HIS A 2 -16.58 22.80 18.18
CA HIS A 2 -16.91 21.65 17.32
C HIS A 2 -17.43 22.17 15.97
N PRO A 3 -16.97 21.62 14.83
CA PRO A 3 -17.59 21.95 13.55
C PRO A 3 -18.99 21.33 13.48
N ARG A 4 -19.95 22.15 13.08
CA ARG A 4 -21.36 21.83 12.92
C ARG A 4 -21.54 20.96 11.67
N ALA A 5 -22.11 19.77 11.84
CA ALA A 5 -22.58 18.96 10.73
C ALA A 5 -23.67 19.73 9.97
N ALA A 6 -23.43 20.03 8.69
CA ALA A 6 -24.44 20.59 7.82
C ALA A 6 -25.38 19.47 7.36
N SER A 7 -26.62 19.50 7.86
CA SER A 7 -27.74 18.78 7.26
C SER A 7 -28.08 19.48 5.94
N GLY A 8 -27.81 18.83 4.81
CA GLY A 8 -28.04 19.36 3.47
C GLY A 8 -29.28 18.74 2.82
N ALA A 9 -30.22 19.58 2.42
CA ALA A 9 -31.45 19.22 1.73
C ALA A 9 -31.17 18.47 0.40
N THR A 10 -31.93 17.41 0.14
CA THR A 10 -31.87 16.54 -1.05
C THR A 10 -32.57 17.15 -2.27
N GLY A 11 -32.14 18.34 -2.71
CA GLY A 11 -32.60 18.99 -3.93
C GLY A 11 -31.47 19.13 -4.96
N LYS A 12 -31.70 18.72 -6.22
CA LYS A 12 -30.76 19.02 -7.31
C LYS A 12 -30.69 20.54 -7.49
N SER A 13 -29.49 21.11 -7.48
CA SER A 13 -29.25 22.55 -7.67
C SER A 13 -28.48 22.80 -8.96
N THR A 14 -28.81 23.87 -9.69
CA THR A 14 -28.05 24.32 -10.86
C THR A 14 -26.93 25.25 -10.40
N ALA A 15 -25.70 24.98 -10.83
CA ALA A 15 -24.55 25.88 -10.64
C ALA A 15 -23.65 25.85 -11.89
N PRO A 16 -22.80 26.88 -12.11
CA PRO A 16 -21.80 26.88 -13.16
C PRO A 16 -20.88 25.65 -13.13
N TYR A 17 -20.39 25.22 -14.30
CA TYR A 17 -19.42 24.13 -14.37
C TYR A 17 -18.20 24.40 -13.48
N GLY A 18 -17.80 23.39 -12.70
CA GLY A 18 -16.69 23.49 -11.74
C GLY A 18 -17.04 24.06 -10.37
N SER A 19 -18.30 24.45 -10.12
CA SER A 19 -18.72 25.03 -8.83
C SER A 19 -19.72 24.18 -8.03
N TRP A 20 -19.96 22.94 -8.44
CA TRP A 20 -20.77 22.01 -7.65
C TRP A 20 -20.03 21.61 -6.39
N GLU A 21 -20.72 21.68 -5.25
CA GLU A 21 -20.18 21.14 -4.01
C GLU A 21 -19.90 19.64 -4.18
N SER A 22 -18.66 19.26 -3.93
CA SER A 22 -18.20 17.87 -4.01
C SER A 22 -17.90 17.35 -2.61
N PRO A 23 -18.45 16.20 -2.20
CA PRO A 23 -18.01 15.53 -0.99
C PRO A 23 -16.60 14.92 -1.11
N ILE A 24 -16.06 14.84 -2.34
CA ILE A 24 -14.73 14.31 -2.63
C ILE A 24 -13.73 15.47 -2.59
N SER A 25 -13.01 15.59 -1.48
CA SER A 25 -11.95 16.58 -1.30
C SER A 25 -10.60 16.08 -1.82
N ALA A 26 -9.65 16.99 -2.06
CA ALA A 26 -8.28 16.62 -2.42
C ALA A 26 -7.62 15.69 -1.39
N ALA A 27 -7.92 15.89 -0.10
CA ALA A 27 -7.42 15.03 0.97
C ALA A 27 -7.98 13.60 0.87
N VAL A 28 -9.27 13.44 0.55
CA VAL A 28 -9.89 12.12 0.33
C VAL A 28 -9.23 11.42 -0.85
N VAL A 29 -8.98 12.13 -1.95
CA VAL A 29 -8.33 11.55 -3.14
C VAL A 29 -6.90 11.12 -2.83
N SER A 30 -6.11 11.97 -2.15
CA SER A 30 -4.73 11.64 -1.79
C SER A 30 -4.64 10.44 -0.84
N ALA A 31 -5.58 10.30 0.10
CA ALA A 31 -5.61 9.18 1.04
C ALA A 31 -6.12 7.87 0.39
N ALA A 32 -6.95 7.97 -0.65
CA ALA A 32 -7.49 6.80 -1.36
C ALA A 32 -6.45 6.12 -2.28
N GLY A 33 -5.25 6.68 -2.43
CA GLY A 33 -4.20 6.20 -3.35
C GLY A 33 -3.51 4.88 -2.98
N ARG A 34 -4.13 4.02 -2.17
CA ARG A 34 -3.61 2.68 -1.85
C ARG A 34 -3.74 1.80 -3.10
N THR A 35 -2.62 1.27 -3.57
CA THR A 35 -2.54 0.39 -4.74
C THR A 35 -1.94 -0.95 -4.35
N ALA A 36 -2.33 -2.03 -5.04
CA ALA A 36 -1.72 -3.35 -4.91
C ALA A 36 -1.12 -3.76 -6.25
N GLU A 37 0.13 -4.21 -6.23
CA GLU A 37 0.86 -4.64 -7.42
C GLU A 37 1.86 -5.76 -7.08
N GLY A 38 2.48 -6.34 -8.11
CA GLY A 38 3.51 -7.36 -7.95
C GLY A 38 3.03 -8.54 -7.12
N PHE A 39 2.30 -9.47 -7.72
CA PHE A 39 1.70 -10.59 -7.01
C PHE A 39 2.57 -11.84 -7.08
N ALA A 40 2.69 -12.56 -5.96
CA ALA A 40 3.37 -13.85 -5.87
C ALA A 40 2.68 -14.76 -4.84
N ILE A 41 3.05 -16.05 -4.83
CA ILE A 41 2.53 -17.03 -3.88
C ILE A 41 3.68 -17.48 -2.96
N ALA A 42 3.44 -17.40 -1.64
CA ALA A 42 4.37 -17.90 -0.62
C ALA A 42 4.35 -19.43 -0.52
N GLY A 43 5.29 -19.99 0.24
CA GLY A 43 5.45 -21.45 0.42
C GLY A 43 4.21 -22.15 0.99
N ASP A 44 3.39 -21.42 1.74
CA ASP A 44 2.13 -21.91 2.31
C ASP A 44 0.90 -21.63 1.43
N GLY A 45 1.09 -21.21 0.17
CA GLY A 45 0.02 -21.01 -0.80
C GLY A 45 -0.72 -19.68 -0.69
N ARG A 46 -0.33 -18.81 0.25
CA ARG A 46 -0.95 -17.49 0.46
C ARG A 46 -0.40 -16.41 -0.46
N LEU A 47 -1.25 -15.46 -0.82
CA LEU A 47 -0.87 -14.34 -1.68
C LEU A 47 0.11 -13.40 -0.96
N VAL A 48 1.09 -12.90 -1.71
CA VAL A 48 1.99 -11.82 -1.31
C VAL A 48 1.95 -10.74 -2.39
N TRP A 49 1.85 -9.48 -2.00
CA TRP A 49 1.81 -8.33 -2.91
C TRP A 49 2.55 -7.13 -2.34
N VAL A 50 2.88 -6.17 -3.20
CA VAL A 50 3.35 -4.84 -2.77
C VAL A 50 2.15 -3.91 -2.69
N GLU A 51 2.02 -3.23 -1.56
CA GLU A 51 0.98 -2.25 -1.30
C GLU A 51 1.58 -0.86 -1.02
N THR A 52 1.13 0.15 -1.76
CA THR A 52 1.50 1.54 -1.49
C THR A 52 0.70 2.07 -0.30
N ARG A 53 1.36 2.71 0.66
CA ARG A 53 0.77 3.31 1.86
C ARG A 53 0.82 4.86 1.77
N PRO A 54 -0.20 5.56 1.24
CA PRO A 54 -0.22 7.03 1.19
C PRO A 54 -0.04 7.69 2.56
N GLU A 55 -0.59 7.08 3.60
CA GLU A 55 -0.48 7.53 5.00
C GLU A 55 0.95 7.44 5.57
N ASP A 56 1.83 6.69 4.90
CA ASP A 56 3.21 6.44 5.28
C ASP A 56 4.16 6.95 4.18
N GLY A 57 3.92 8.18 3.71
CA GLY A 57 4.75 8.85 2.72
C GLY A 57 4.81 8.15 1.36
N GLY A 58 3.83 7.31 1.03
CA GLY A 58 3.83 6.51 -0.20
C GLY A 58 4.76 5.29 -0.14
N ARG A 59 5.12 4.81 1.06
CA ARG A 59 5.97 3.64 1.23
C ARG A 59 5.33 2.40 0.60
N ALA A 60 6.13 1.68 -0.19
CA ALA A 60 5.76 0.40 -0.79
C ALA A 60 6.06 -0.73 0.20
N VAL A 61 5.03 -1.41 0.68
CA VAL A 61 5.11 -2.45 1.72
C VAL A 61 4.77 -3.80 1.10
N LEU A 62 5.61 -4.80 1.29
CA LEU A 62 5.25 -6.18 0.99
C LEU A 62 4.29 -6.70 2.06
N VAL A 63 3.15 -7.21 1.62
CA VAL A 63 2.05 -7.68 2.45
C VAL A 63 1.78 -9.13 2.12
N LYS A 64 1.49 -9.94 3.15
CA LYS A 64 1.02 -11.32 3.02
C LYS A 64 -0.45 -11.42 3.41
N GLU A 65 -1.20 -12.20 2.65
CA GLU A 65 -2.59 -12.54 2.93
C GLU A 65 -2.75 -13.12 4.34
N ALA A 66 -3.89 -12.83 4.97
CA ALA A 66 -4.24 -13.37 6.27
C ALA A 66 -4.26 -14.91 6.24
N ALA A 67 -3.96 -15.54 7.38
CA ALA A 67 -4.06 -17.00 7.50
C ALA A 67 -5.52 -17.49 7.45
N GLU A 68 -6.42 -16.69 8.01
CA GLU A 68 -7.86 -16.99 8.09
C GLU A 68 -8.67 -16.04 7.18
N PRO A 69 -9.78 -16.51 6.58
CA PRO A 69 -10.68 -15.66 5.82
C PRO A 69 -11.19 -14.46 6.64
N GLY A 70 -11.00 -13.25 6.11
CA GLY A 70 -11.38 -12.01 6.80
C GLY A 70 -10.43 -11.58 7.93
N GLY A 71 -9.32 -12.31 8.13
CA GLY A 71 -8.27 -11.93 9.07
C GLY A 71 -7.48 -10.70 8.62
N LYS A 72 -6.59 -10.24 9.52
CA LYS A 72 -5.68 -9.13 9.21
C LYS A 72 -4.52 -9.62 8.35
N VAL A 73 -4.21 -8.87 7.31
CA VAL A 73 -3.00 -9.06 6.50
C VAL A 73 -1.73 -8.81 7.33
N LEU A 74 -0.63 -9.45 6.94
CA LEU A 74 0.66 -9.30 7.61
C LEU A 74 1.57 -8.38 6.79
N ASP A 75 2.07 -7.30 7.39
CA ASP A 75 3.15 -6.53 6.79
C ASP A 75 4.47 -7.29 6.96
N VAL A 76 5.12 -7.59 5.84
CA VAL A 76 6.38 -8.34 5.78
C VAL A 76 7.57 -7.39 5.77
N THR A 77 7.44 -6.22 5.14
CA THR A 77 8.54 -5.24 5.06
C THR A 77 8.80 -4.55 6.41
N PRO A 78 10.03 -4.60 6.94
CA PRO A 78 10.40 -3.91 8.16
C PRO A 78 10.19 -2.38 8.09
N GLN A 79 10.07 -1.74 9.25
CA GLN A 79 9.98 -0.28 9.31
C GLN A 79 11.26 0.36 8.73
N GLY A 80 11.09 1.46 7.99
CA GLY A 80 12.21 2.16 7.33
C GLY A 80 12.63 1.59 5.97
N PHE A 81 12.10 0.42 5.59
CA PHE A 81 12.30 -0.17 4.27
C PHE A 81 11.10 0.06 3.36
N ALA A 82 11.37 0.19 2.06
CA ALA A 82 10.35 0.31 1.02
C ALA A 82 10.69 -0.61 -0.16
N VAL A 83 9.75 -1.47 -0.56
CA VAL A 83 9.94 -2.45 -1.62
C VAL A 83 9.71 -1.81 -2.98
N ARG A 84 10.78 -1.23 -3.54
CA ARG A 84 10.73 -0.53 -4.83
C ARG A 84 12.12 -0.47 -5.45
N SER A 85 12.21 -0.84 -6.71
CA SER A 85 13.40 -0.65 -7.54
C SER A 85 13.30 0.63 -8.37
N LEU A 86 14.46 1.16 -8.79
CA LEU A 86 14.62 2.19 -9.81
C LEU A 86 15.17 1.59 -11.12
N ALA A 87 14.90 0.30 -11.38
CA ALA A 87 15.29 -0.31 -12.64
C ALA A 87 14.67 0.50 -13.81
N GLN A 88 15.51 1.01 -14.71
CA GLN A 88 15.09 1.91 -15.78
C GLN A 88 14.36 3.18 -15.29
N GLU A 89 14.56 3.61 -14.04
CA GLU A 89 13.87 4.73 -13.36
C GLU A 89 12.35 4.56 -13.14
N TYR A 90 11.71 3.67 -13.90
CA TYR A 90 10.32 3.29 -13.72
C TYR A 90 10.13 2.22 -12.64
N GLY A 91 11.18 1.44 -12.37
CA GLY A 91 11.16 0.28 -11.50
C GLY A 91 10.87 -1.02 -12.25
N GLY A 92 10.38 -2.01 -11.52
CA GLY A 92 10.09 -3.35 -12.02
C GLY A 92 10.71 -4.44 -11.14
N GLY A 93 10.01 -5.57 -11.02
CA GLY A 93 10.50 -6.74 -10.28
C GLY A 93 11.06 -6.43 -8.89
N ALA A 94 10.33 -5.63 -8.09
CA ALA A 94 10.83 -5.11 -6.81
C ALA A 94 11.08 -6.21 -5.76
N PHE A 95 10.53 -7.42 -5.96
CA PHE A 95 10.77 -8.58 -5.12
C PHE A 95 10.59 -9.89 -5.88
N ALA A 96 11.08 -10.97 -5.27
CA ALA A 96 10.81 -12.35 -5.66
C ALA A 96 10.64 -13.22 -4.41
N VAL A 97 9.78 -14.24 -4.50
CA VAL A 97 9.49 -15.18 -3.41
C VAL A 97 9.87 -16.60 -3.83
N GLN A 98 10.49 -17.34 -2.90
CA GLN A 98 10.74 -18.76 -3.04
C GLN A 98 10.48 -19.45 -1.69
N GLY A 99 9.42 -20.26 -1.61
CA GLY A 99 8.94 -20.76 -0.33
C GLY A 99 8.57 -19.59 0.59
N ASP A 100 9.13 -19.56 1.80
CA ASP A 100 8.98 -18.43 2.72
C ASP A 100 10.15 -17.44 2.67
N THR A 101 11.08 -17.59 1.71
CA THR A 101 12.13 -16.58 1.51
C THR A 101 11.64 -15.51 0.55
N VAL A 102 11.80 -14.25 0.93
CA VAL A 102 11.69 -13.12 0.01
C VAL A 102 13.05 -12.44 -0.19
N VAL A 103 13.32 -12.08 -1.43
CA VAL A 103 14.37 -11.11 -1.78
C VAL A 103 13.70 -9.88 -2.36
N PHE A 104 14.03 -8.70 -1.85
CA PHE A 104 13.43 -7.44 -2.32
C PHE A 104 14.47 -6.34 -2.49
N SER A 105 14.18 -5.38 -3.37
CA SER A 105 14.97 -4.15 -3.54
C SER A 105 14.49 -3.08 -2.58
N ASN A 106 15.38 -2.57 -1.73
CA ASN A 106 15.08 -1.45 -0.84
C ASN A 106 15.21 -0.12 -1.58
N TYR A 107 14.19 0.73 -1.49
CA TYR A 107 14.17 1.99 -2.23
C TYR A 107 15.33 2.92 -1.88
N THR A 108 15.69 3.00 -0.60
CA THR A 108 16.63 4.02 -0.09
C THR A 108 18.06 3.81 -0.60
N ASP A 109 18.50 2.56 -0.74
CA ASP A 109 19.88 2.21 -1.10
C ASP A 109 19.99 1.36 -2.38
N GLN A 110 18.85 0.96 -2.95
CA GLN A 110 18.72 0.12 -4.14
C GLN A 110 19.40 -1.26 -4.00
N ARG A 111 19.71 -1.71 -2.79
CA ARG A 111 20.29 -3.04 -2.53
C ARG A 111 19.21 -4.10 -2.41
N LEU A 112 19.63 -5.35 -2.59
CA LEU A 112 18.79 -6.51 -2.38
C LEU A 112 18.91 -7.00 -0.94
N TYR A 113 17.77 -7.16 -0.29
CA TYR A 113 17.64 -7.68 1.06
C TYR A 113 16.92 -9.01 1.01
N LYS A 114 17.38 -9.96 1.82
CA LYS A 114 16.77 -11.28 1.97
C LYS A 114 16.20 -11.40 3.38
N GLN A 115 14.98 -11.90 3.49
CA GLN A 115 14.37 -12.22 4.78
C GLN A 115 13.37 -13.38 4.66
N THR A 116 12.99 -13.94 5.80
CA THR A 116 11.94 -14.96 5.89
C THR A 116 10.60 -14.29 6.15
N ILE A 117 9.57 -14.69 5.41
CA ILE A 117 8.20 -14.26 5.56
C ILE A 117 7.65 -14.88 6.85
N GLY A 118 7.38 -14.04 7.86
CA GLY A 118 6.91 -14.50 9.18
C GLY A 118 8.02 -14.94 10.15
N GLY A 119 9.29 -14.70 9.81
CA GLY A 119 10.40 -14.82 10.76
C GLY A 119 10.55 -13.55 11.61
N GLU A 120 10.93 -13.68 12.88
CA GLU A 120 11.26 -12.56 13.76
C GLU A 120 12.43 -11.72 13.21
N GLU A 121 12.41 -10.45 13.62
CA GLU A 121 13.15 -9.28 13.13
C GLU A 121 14.62 -9.48 12.75
N LEU A 122 15.04 -8.84 11.66
CA LEU A 122 16.45 -8.66 11.31
C LEU A 122 17.13 -7.85 12.42
N THR A 123 17.98 -8.50 13.22
CA THR A 123 18.89 -7.83 14.18
C THR A 123 20.12 -7.28 13.47
#